data_AF-A0A292SPJ2-F1
#
_entry.id   AF-A0A292SPJ2-F1
#
_cell.length_a   1.000
_cell.length_b   1.000
_cell.length_c   1.000
_cell.angle_alpha   90.00
_cell.angle_beta   90.00
_cell.angle_gamma   90.00
#
_symmetry.space_group_name_H-M   'P 1'
#
loop_
_entity.id
_entity.type
_entity.pdbx_description
1 polymer ?
#
loop_
_entity_poly.entity_id
_entity_poly.type
_entity_poly.pdbx_seq_one_letter_code
_entity_poly.pdbx_strand_id
1 'polypeptide(L)' 'MTDDTKQEIQIVLDLLKGSLVRNGVSMGFDKESHSLVFFDTNTYLESKKMDGFRVKLEDLVR' A
#
# COMPACT_ATOMS: atom_id res chain seq x y z
N MET A 1 -4.95 -20.43 -8.32
CA MET A 1 -3.73 -20.03 -7.62
C MET A 1 -3.23 -21.24 -6.83
N THR A 2 -2.02 -21.71 -7.09
CA THR A 2 -1.41 -22.79 -6.32
C THR A 2 -0.92 -22.26 -4.97
N ASP A 3 -0.56 -23.14 -4.04
CA ASP A 3 -0.03 -22.71 -2.75
C ASP A 3 1.34 -22.03 -2.87
N ASP A 4 2.20 -22.49 -3.80
CA ASP A 4 3.46 -21.82 -4.13
C ASP A 4 3.22 -20.38 -4.61
N THR A 5 2.23 -20.16 -5.50
CA THR A 5 1.88 -18.81 -5.96
C THR A 5 1.39 -17.92 -4.80
N LYS A 6 0.60 -18.46 -3.86
CA LYS A 6 0.17 -17.70 -2.68
C LYS A 6 1.36 -17.30 -1.80
N GLN A 7 2.28 -18.24 -1.59
CA GLN A 7 3.45 -18.03 -0.75
C GLN A 7 4.37 -16.96 -1.35
N GLU A 8 4.61 -17.00 -2.66
CA GLU A 8 5.37 -15.99 -3.37
C GLU A 8 4.77 -14.58 -3.19
N ILE A 9 3.45 -14.45 -3.43
CA ILE A 9 2.74 -13.17 -3.25
C ILE A 9 2.85 -12.69 -1.80
N GLN A 10 2.69 -13.58 -0.82
CA GLN A 10 2.78 -13.23 0.59
C GLN A 10 4.16 -12.69 0.97
N ILE A 11 5.24 -13.28 0.45
CA ILE A 11 6.62 -12.80 0.67
C ILE A 11 6.79 -11.36 0.14
N VAL A 12 6.25 -11.08 -1.05
CA VAL A 12 6.31 -9.72 -1.63
C VAL A 12 5.51 -8.72 -0.79
N LEU A 13 4.33 -9.11 -0.29
CA LEU A 13 3.52 -8.27 0.59
C LEU A 13 4.22 -8.00 1.93
N ASP A 14 4.92 -8.98 2.49
CA ASP A 14 5.69 -8.82 3.72
C ASP A 14 6.87 -7.86 3.52
N LEU A 15 7.56 -7.95 2.37
CA LEU A 15 8.61 -7.00 1.99
C LEU A 15 8.07 -5.57 1.84
N LEU A 16 6.93 -5.42 1.16
CA LEU A 16 6.24 -4.13 1.01
C LEU A 16 5.91 -3.55 2.38
N LYS A 17 5.24 -4.33 3.25
CA LYS A 17 4.91 -3.92 4.63
C LYS A 17 6.16 -3.46 5.38
N GLY A 18 7.25 -4.23 5.32
CA GLY A 18 8.51 -3.87 5.96
C GLY A 18 9.09 -2.55 5.44
N SER A 19 9.01 -2.30 4.14
CA SER A 19 9.45 -1.04 3.53
C SER A 19 8.62 0.14 4.01
N LEU A 20 7.29 0.02 4.01
CA LEU A 20 6.38 1.08 4.45
C LEU A 20 6.62 1.47 5.92
N VAL A 21 6.67 0.48 6.82
CA VAL A 21 6.89 0.71 8.25
C VAL A 21 8.23 1.39 8.53
N ARG A 22 9.33 0.94 7.88
CA ARG A 22 10.66 1.54 8.08
C ARG A 22 10.73 3.00 7.61
N ASN A 23 9.91 3.38 6.63
CA ASN A 23 9.89 4.74 6.09
C ASN A 23 8.77 5.61 6.68
N GLY A 24 8.06 5.14 7.71
CA GLY A 24 6.96 5.89 8.32
C GLY A 24 5.75 6.08 7.41
N VAL A 25 5.60 5.24 6.39
CA VAL A 25 4.52 5.32 5.40
C VAL A 25 3.39 4.37 5.78
N SER A 26 2.16 4.85 5.68
CA SER A 26 0.93 4.07 5.79
C SER A 26 0.30 3.90 4.41
N MET A 27 -0.48 2.83 4.24
CA MET A 27 -1.20 2.54 2.99
C MET A 27 -2.70 2.42 3.28
N GLY A 28 -3.51 3.07 2.46
CA GLY A 28 -4.97 2.98 2.45
C GLY A 28 -5.49 2.56 1.08
N PHE A 29 -6.79 2.25 1.01
CA PHE A 29 -7.49 1.99 -0.24
C PHE A 29 -8.60 3.03 -0.43
N ASP A 30 -8.53 3.76 -1.53
CA ASP A 30 -9.57 4.67 -1.98
C ASP A 30 -10.54 3.93 -2.89
N LYS A 31 -11.79 3.83 -2.43
CA LYS A 31 -12.87 3.12 -3.14
C LYS A 31 -13.38 3.89 -4.35
N GLU A 32 -13.31 5.21 -4.35
CA GLU A 32 -13.85 6.03 -5.44
C GLU A 32 -12.92 5.97 -6.65
N SER A 33 -11.61 6.10 -6.42
CA SER A 33 -10.61 6.04 -7.49
C SER A 33 -10.01 4.65 -7.72
N HIS A 34 -10.49 3.62 -7.02
CA HIS A 34 -9.97 2.25 -7.07
C HIS A 34 -8.43 2.19 -6.96
N SER A 35 -7.87 2.96 -6.03
CA SER A 35 -6.41 3.15 -5.91
C SER A 35 -5.90 2.88 -4.50
N LEU A 36 -4.71 2.32 -4.41
CA LEU A 36 -3.89 2.35 -3.20
C LEU A 36 -3.35 3.76 -2.99
N VAL A 37 -3.45 4.26 -1.77
CA VAL A 37 -2.94 5.57 -1.35
C VAL A 37 -1.82 5.34 -0.35
N PHE A 38 -0.63 5.81 -0.65
CA PHE A 38 0.53 5.77 0.24
C PHE A 38 0.74 7.17 0.80
N PHE A 39 0.85 7.29 2.12
CA PHE A 39 0.93 8.59 2.78
C PHE A 39 1.82 8.56 4.02
N ASP A 40 2.39 9.71 4.36
CA ASP A 40 3.18 9.86 5.58
C ASP A 40 2.30 9.69 6.83
N THR A 41 2.69 8.78 7.72
CA THR A 41 1.88 8.40 8.88
C THR A 41 1.78 9.54 9.89
N ASN A 42 2.87 10.24 10.17
CA ASN A 42 2.89 11.30 11.18
C ASN A 42 2.05 12.50 10.71
N THR A 43 2.23 12.89 9.44
CA THR A 43 1.45 13.94 8.78
C THR A 43 -0.04 13.60 8.81
N TYR A 44 -0.40 12.34 8.55
CA TYR A 44 -1.80 11.91 8.65
C TYR A 44 -2.33 11.96 10.09
N LEU A 45 -1.54 11.54 11.08
CA LEU A 45 -1.98 11.59 12.47
C LEU A 45 -2.31 13.00 12.93
N GLU A 46 -1.49 13.98 12.52
CA GLU A 46 -1.64 15.40 12.85
C GLU A 46 -2.73 16.10 12.04
N SER A 47 -2.72 15.95 10.72
CA SER A 47 -3.54 16.75 9.80
C SER A 47 -4.77 16.05 9.26
N LYS A 48 -4.85 14.72 9.43
CA LYS A 48 -5.83 13.83 8.78
C LYS A 48 -5.78 13.84 7.26
N LYS A 49 -4.73 14.41 6.66
CA LYS A 49 -4.52 14.41 5.21
C LYS A 49 -3.69 13.19 4.80
N MET A 50 -4.16 12.49 3.77
CA MET A 50 -3.40 11.44 3.11
C MET A 50 -2.52 12.08 2.04
N ASP A 51 -1.43 12.70 2.47
CA ASP A 51 -0.46 13.35 1.59
C ASP A 51 0.64 12.35 1.18
N GLY A 52 0.82 12.18 -0.13
CA GLY A 52 1.72 11.18 -0.70
C GLY A 52 1.36 10.84 -2.15
N PHE A 53 1.46 9.57 -2.53
CA PHE A 53 1.23 9.12 -3.91
C PHE A 53 0.18 8.01 -4.01
N ARG A 54 -0.37 7.85 -5.21
CA ARG A 54 -1.46 6.91 -5.49
C ARG A 54 -1.05 5.94 -6.59
N VAL A 55 -1.50 4.71 -6.47
CA VAL A 55 -1.32 3.66 -7.49
C VAL A 55 -2.67 3.03 -7.74
N LYS A 56 -3.13 3.03 -8.99
CA LYS A 56 -4.41 2.40 -9.31
C LYS A 56 -4.26 0.88 -9.34
N LEU A 57 -5.30 0.16 -8.95
CA LEU A 57 -5.28 -1.30 -9.01
C LEU A 57 -5.10 -1.81 -10.45
N GLU A 58 -5.70 -1.13 -11.43
CA GLU A 58 -5.55 -1.43 -12.87
C GLU A 58 -4.11 -1.31 -13.40
N ASP A 59 -3.25 -0.54 -12.73
CA ASP A 59 -1.83 -0.42 -13.10
C ASP A 59 -0.97 -1.55 -12.50
N LEU A 60 -1.45 -2.22 -11.45
CA LEU A 60 -0.73 -3.27 -10.72
C LEU A 60 -1.00 -4.67 -11.26
N VAL A 61 -2.22 -4.91 -11.74
CA VAL A 61 -2.69 -6.23 -12.15
C VAL A 61 -3.53 -6.12 -13.42
N ARG A 62 -3.55 -7.19 -14.21
CA ARG A 62 -4.40 -7.33 -15.40
C ARG A 62 -5.71 -8.03 -15.07
#